data_AF-A0A0R2NY42-F1
#
_entry.id   AF-A0A0R2NY42-F1
#
_cell.length_a   1.000
_cell.length_b   1.000
_cell.length_c   1.000
_cell.angle_alpha   90.00
_cell.angle_beta   90.00
_cell.angle_gamma   90.00
#
_symmetry.space_group_name_H-M   'P 1'
#
loop_
_entity.id
_entity.type
_entity.pdbx_description
1 polymer ?
#
loop_
_entity_poly.entity_id
_entity_poly.type
_entity_poly.pdbx_seq_one_letter_code
_entity_poly.pdbx_strand_id
1 'polypeptide(L)'
;MQTSKKLVSGLLATVTAVSLFAPVALGSNNSTADVAQAATTSVSLKANGVNSSAKTVTGTATKGATVTVYAKAGAKNARAGKSKIASATASKKTGKFTVKLPKTYKKGTKLYVYATSGKYAYSYRILTVTAAATKKTTTTKKTTTTKKSTSTTSSKSTSTSVSLTTNAVTSSAKTVTGTATKGATVTVYAKAGAKNARAGKSKIASATASKTTGKYTVKLPKTYKQGTKLYVYVTSGKYAYMYRIVTVTAPAAKKTTTKTTTAKKDYGTGSSLTGTWKSSSYKGYYTKWNLTSGKKITVKRYKSGAATKTLISGTYTASSSNKHLWKVNIKNGSKKETVYFRFLSSSKFYMVNSKNQRVKENLGQGAAYFTFNKVTTSSTVNF
;
A
#
# COMPACT_ATOMS: atom_id res chain seq x y z
N MET A 1 -51.80 -11.23 -32.46
CA MET A 1 -51.26 -10.48 -31.31
C MET A 1 -50.42 -11.41 -30.45
N GLN A 2 -49.09 -11.26 -30.41
CA GLN A 2 -48.24 -12.03 -29.49
C GLN A 2 -47.07 -11.18 -28.97
N THR A 3 -47.25 -10.74 -27.73
CA THR A 3 -46.30 -10.35 -26.67
C THR A 3 -44.82 -10.16 -27.00
N SER A 4 -44.40 -8.88 -27.08
CA SER A 4 -43.00 -8.44 -27.02
C SER A 4 -42.54 -8.21 -25.57
N LYS A 5 -42.41 -9.29 -24.79
CA LYS A 5 -41.72 -9.32 -23.48
C LYS A 5 -40.21 -9.57 -23.71
N LYS A 6 -39.36 -8.55 -23.93
CA LYS A 6 -37.89 -8.67 -23.70
C LYS A 6 -37.00 -7.41 -23.74
N LEU A 7 -37.52 -6.19 -23.87
CA LEU A 7 -36.68 -5.07 -24.31
C LEU A 7 -36.28 -4.00 -23.27
N VAL A 8 -36.48 -4.21 -21.96
CA VAL A 8 -36.14 -3.18 -20.93
C VAL A 8 -35.26 -3.67 -19.78
N SER A 9 -34.81 -4.94 -19.78
CA SER A 9 -33.74 -5.40 -18.88
C SER A 9 -32.34 -5.03 -19.37
N GLY A 10 -32.18 -4.57 -20.61
CA GLY A 10 -30.86 -4.39 -21.24
C GLY A 10 -30.11 -3.10 -20.92
N LEU A 11 -30.72 -2.11 -20.23
CA LEU A 11 -30.02 -0.86 -19.94
C LEU A 11 -29.22 -0.89 -18.63
N LEU A 12 -29.55 -1.77 -17.65
CA LEU A 12 -28.77 -1.97 -16.42
C LEU A 12 -29.21 -3.19 -15.55
N ALA A 13 -29.80 -4.26 -16.10
CA ALA A 13 -30.19 -5.42 -15.28
C ALA A 13 -29.08 -6.46 -15.12
N THR A 14 -28.75 -6.72 -13.85
CA THR A 14 -28.18 -7.96 -13.27
C THR A 14 -26.82 -8.44 -13.77
N VAL A 15 -25.75 -8.07 -13.04
CA VAL A 15 -24.54 -8.92 -12.95
C VAL A 15 -24.82 -9.97 -11.88
N THR A 16 -25.50 -11.05 -12.27
CA THR A 16 -25.40 -12.33 -11.57
C THR A 16 -24.06 -12.94 -11.95
N ALA A 17 -23.21 -13.18 -10.96
CA ALA A 17 -21.95 -13.88 -11.15
C ALA A 17 -22.25 -15.34 -11.52
N VAL A 18 -22.00 -15.73 -12.77
CA VAL A 18 -21.83 -17.13 -13.15
C VAL A 18 -20.45 -17.27 -13.75
N SER A 19 -19.58 -17.91 -12.97
CA SER A 19 -18.29 -18.43 -13.40
C SER A 19 -18.52 -19.71 -14.20
N LEU A 20 -18.29 -19.68 -15.52
CA LEU A 20 -17.95 -20.87 -16.30
C LEU A 20 -16.94 -20.45 -17.37
N PHE A 21 -15.68 -20.78 -17.11
CA PHE A 21 -14.65 -20.84 -18.15
C PHE A 21 -14.78 -22.19 -18.84
N ALA A 22 -14.95 -22.19 -20.15
CA ALA A 22 -14.47 -23.24 -21.03
C ALA A 22 -13.75 -22.56 -22.21
N PRO A 23 -12.51 -22.95 -22.54
CA PRO A 23 -11.77 -22.35 -23.65
C PRO A 23 -12.16 -23.04 -24.96
N VAL A 24 -12.51 -22.25 -25.96
CA VAL A 24 -12.38 -22.67 -27.37
C VAL A 24 -11.51 -21.63 -28.05
N ALA A 25 -10.35 -22.11 -28.51
CA ALA A 25 -9.40 -21.39 -29.32
C ALA A 25 -9.93 -21.21 -30.75
N LEU A 26 -9.42 -20.16 -31.42
CA LEU A 26 -9.16 -19.96 -32.87
C LEU A 26 -8.97 -18.43 -33.04
N GLY A 27 -7.73 -17.92 -33.13
CA GLY A 27 -7.05 -17.54 -34.39
C GLY A 27 -7.59 -16.19 -34.93
N SER A 28 -6.86 -15.12 -35.22
CA SER A 28 -5.43 -14.86 -35.38
C SER A 28 -5.17 -13.33 -35.27
N ASN A 29 -3.98 -12.97 -34.79
CA ASN A 29 -3.16 -11.80 -35.10
C ASN A 29 -3.82 -10.42 -35.29
N ASN A 30 -3.70 -9.55 -34.27
CA ASN A 30 -2.96 -8.30 -34.50
C ASN A 30 -2.39 -7.73 -33.19
N SER A 31 -1.11 -7.35 -33.23
CA SER A 31 -0.34 -6.79 -32.12
C SER A 31 -0.96 -5.52 -31.57
N THR A 32 -1.45 -5.59 -30.33
CA THR A 32 -1.19 -4.54 -29.33
C THR A 32 -0.89 -5.25 -28.03
N ALA A 33 0.30 -5.01 -27.49
CA ALA A 33 0.71 -5.54 -26.21
C ALA A 33 -0.35 -5.20 -25.16
N ASP A 34 -1.00 -6.24 -24.63
CA ASP A 34 -1.85 -6.15 -23.46
C ASP A 34 -0.92 -5.84 -22.28
N VAL A 35 -0.63 -4.55 -22.06
CA VAL A 35 0.01 -4.12 -20.84
C VAL A 35 -1.08 -4.14 -19.77
N ALA A 36 -1.38 -5.35 -19.30
CA ALA A 36 -2.01 -5.54 -18.01
C ALA A 36 -1.19 -4.71 -17.02
N GLN A 37 -1.76 -3.61 -16.54
CA GLN A 37 -1.17 -2.82 -15.48
C GLN A 37 -1.10 -3.74 -14.26
N ALA A 38 0.09 -4.31 -14.04
CA ALA A 38 0.36 -5.23 -12.95
C ALA A 38 -0.13 -4.58 -11.66
N ALA A 39 -1.09 -5.22 -10.99
CA ALA A 39 -1.38 -4.90 -9.61
C ALA A 39 -0.06 -4.96 -8.86
N THR A 40 0.44 -3.82 -8.39
CA THR A 40 1.65 -3.73 -7.58
C THR A 40 1.32 -4.31 -6.21
N THR A 41 1.20 -5.62 -6.13
CA THR A 41 1.00 -6.35 -4.87
C THR A 41 2.22 -6.11 -4.00
N SER A 42 2.12 -5.20 -3.04
CA SER A 42 3.18 -4.95 -2.07
C SER A 42 3.49 -6.24 -1.29
N VAL A 43 4.74 -6.70 -1.34
CA VAL A 43 5.19 -7.89 -0.61
C VAL A 43 5.74 -7.46 0.75
N SER A 44 5.27 -8.10 1.81
CA SER A 44 5.69 -7.86 3.18
C SER A 44 6.62 -8.98 3.68
N LEU A 45 7.58 -8.62 4.52
CA LEU A 45 8.52 -9.56 5.14
C LEU A 45 8.97 -9.07 6.52
N LYS A 46 8.81 -9.94 7.53
CA LYS A 46 9.40 -9.83 8.87
C LYS A 46 10.04 -11.17 9.21
N ALA A 47 11.37 -11.19 9.36
CA ALA A 47 12.11 -12.38 9.75
C ALA A 47 12.66 -12.22 11.17
N ASN A 48 12.57 -13.29 11.96
CA ASN A 48 13.08 -13.35 13.32
C ASN A 48 14.62 -13.42 13.34
N GLY A 49 15.22 -13.06 14.48
CA GLY A 49 16.65 -13.21 14.69
C GLY A 49 17.09 -14.68 14.64
N VAL A 50 18.33 -14.90 14.23
CA VAL A 50 18.93 -16.23 14.08
C VAL A 50 20.22 -16.24 14.90
N ASN A 51 20.41 -17.28 15.71
CA ASN A 51 21.64 -17.47 16.49
C ASN A 51 22.51 -18.60 15.89
N SER A 52 23.72 -18.77 16.39
CA SER A 52 24.69 -19.73 15.84
C SER A 52 24.30 -21.21 16.00
N SER A 53 23.24 -21.51 16.76
CA SER A 53 22.70 -22.87 16.91
C SER A 53 21.38 -23.08 16.15
N ALA A 54 20.83 -22.02 15.54
CA ALA A 54 19.54 -22.09 14.88
C ALA A 54 19.63 -22.84 13.54
N LYS A 55 18.77 -23.85 13.38
CA LYS A 55 18.60 -24.62 12.13
C LYS A 55 17.43 -24.12 11.26
N THR A 56 16.78 -23.03 11.66
CA THR A 56 15.61 -22.50 10.96
C THR A 56 15.61 -20.98 10.97
N VAL A 57 15.08 -20.38 9.90
CA VAL A 57 14.66 -18.98 9.87
C VAL A 57 13.15 -18.94 9.91
N THR A 58 12.58 -18.25 10.90
CA THR A 58 11.13 -18.11 11.06
C THR A 58 10.69 -16.66 10.90
N GLY A 59 9.41 -16.45 10.61
CA GLY A 59 8.86 -15.11 10.50
C GLY A 59 7.48 -15.08 9.86
N THR A 60 7.10 -13.90 9.40
CA THR A 60 5.87 -13.65 8.63
C THR A 60 6.18 -12.95 7.30
N ALA A 61 5.48 -13.34 6.25
CA ALA A 61 5.54 -12.73 4.93
C ALA A 61 4.13 -12.63 4.32
N THR A 62 4.02 -12.02 3.14
CA THR A 62 2.76 -12.05 2.36
C THR A 62 2.28 -13.49 2.19
N LYS A 63 0.99 -13.73 2.41
CA LYS A 63 0.37 -15.07 2.36
C LYS A 63 0.65 -15.73 1.01
N GLY A 64 1.17 -16.96 1.02
CA GLY A 64 1.53 -17.70 -0.20
C GLY A 64 2.82 -17.24 -0.89
N ALA A 65 3.54 -16.25 -0.36
CA ALA A 65 4.82 -15.83 -0.93
C ALA A 65 5.91 -16.88 -0.73
N THR A 66 6.79 -17.01 -1.72
CA THR A 66 7.99 -17.86 -1.63
C THR A 66 9.06 -17.10 -0.86
N VAL A 67 9.49 -17.67 0.26
CA VAL A 67 10.58 -17.13 1.08
C VAL A 67 11.87 -17.88 0.77
N THR A 68 12.89 -17.18 0.30
CA THR A 68 14.20 -17.74 -0.04
C THR A 68 15.29 -17.10 0.81
N VAL A 69 16.15 -17.95 1.38
CA VAL A 69 17.31 -17.49 2.15
C VAL A 69 18.57 -17.71 1.32
N TYR A 70 19.44 -16.70 1.32
CA TYR A 70 20.75 -16.73 0.69
C TYR A 70 21.83 -16.46 1.74
N ALA A 71 23.01 -17.04 1.54
CA ALA A 71 24.23 -16.70 2.26
C ALA A 71 25.25 -16.11 1.29
N LYS A 72 26.13 -15.21 1.77
CA LYS A 72 27.29 -14.75 0.98
C LYS A 72 28.23 -15.94 0.71
N ALA A 73 28.80 -15.98 -0.50
CA ALA A 73 29.31 -17.15 -1.24
C ALA A 73 29.99 -18.32 -0.47
N GLY A 74 29.71 -19.54 -0.97
CA GLY A 74 30.32 -20.83 -0.61
C GLY A 74 29.61 -22.08 -1.16
N ALA A 75 28.72 -21.96 -2.16
CA ALA A 75 28.03 -23.11 -2.79
C ALA A 75 28.28 -23.14 -4.30
N LYS A 76 28.52 -24.34 -4.86
CA LYS A 76 28.78 -24.59 -6.29
C LYS A 76 27.68 -23.97 -7.18
N ASN A 77 28.08 -23.47 -8.36
CA ASN A 77 27.28 -22.75 -9.38
C ASN A 77 26.84 -21.32 -9.02
N ALA A 78 27.73 -20.52 -8.44
CA ALA A 78 27.48 -19.12 -8.12
C ALA A 78 27.85 -18.17 -9.28
N ARG A 79 26.87 -17.40 -9.79
CA ARG A 79 27.14 -16.10 -10.44
C ARG A 79 26.98 -15.01 -9.37
N ALA A 80 28.09 -14.34 -9.04
CA ALA A 80 28.23 -13.14 -8.20
C ALA A 80 27.42 -13.06 -6.88
N GLY A 81 28.05 -13.51 -5.78
CA GLY A 81 27.96 -12.82 -4.49
C GLY A 81 27.02 -13.38 -3.41
N LYS A 82 25.99 -14.19 -3.73
CA LYS A 82 25.12 -14.86 -2.73
C LYS A 82 24.54 -16.18 -3.29
N SER A 83 24.64 -17.27 -2.54
CA SER A 83 24.08 -18.58 -2.92
C SER A 83 22.75 -18.82 -2.23
N LYS A 84 21.75 -19.35 -2.97
CA LYS A 84 20.50 -19.83 -2.39
C LYS A 84 20.83 -21.02 -1.48
N ILE A 85 20.41 -20.97 -0.22
CA ILE A 85 20.70 -22.02 0.77
C ILE A 85 19.45 -22.78 1.19
N ALA A 86 18.28 -22.15 1.16
CA ALA A 86 17.00 -22.78 1.50
C ALA A 86 15.82 -21.94 1.04
N SER A 87 14.64 -22.55 0.88
CA SER A 87 13.39 -21.85 0.62
C SER A 87 12.20 -22.56 1.26
N ALA A 88 11.14 -21.81 1.54
CA ALA A 88 9.84 -22.32 1.96
C ALA A 88 8.72 -21.37 1.51
N THR A 89 7.49 -21.85 1.44
CA THR A 89 6.33 -21.01 1.12
C THR A 89 5.65 -20.54 2.41
N ALA A 90 5.36 -19.25 2.50
CA ALA A 90 4.59 -18.69 3.60
C ALA A 90 3.16 -19.21 3.59
N SER A 91 2.63 -19.57 4.76
CA SER A 91 1.27 -20.09 4.91
C SER A 91 0.25 -19.20 4.19
N LYS A 92 -0.57 -19.79 3.32
CA LYS A 92 -1.67 -19.09 2.64
C LYS A 92 -2.71 -18.54 3.62
N LYS A 93 -2.80 -19.09 4.85
CA LYS A 93 -3.73 -18.66 5.89
C LYS A 93 -3.14 -17.57 6.78
N THR A 94 -1.95 -17.80 7.33
CA THR A 94 -1.38 -16.96 8.40
C THR A 94 -0.18 -16.12 7.98
N GLY A 95 0.39 -16.35 6.79
CA GLY A 95 1.63 -15.71 6.35
C GLY A 95 2.88 -16.16 7.13
N LYS A 96 2.75 -17.06 8.12
CA LYS A 96 3.89 -17.62 8.85
C LYS A 96 4.73 -18.49 7.94
N PHE A 97 6.04 -18.41 8.08
CA PHE A 97 6.98 -19.28 7.37
C PHE A 97 8.05 -19.82 8.32
N THR A 98 8.57 -20.99 7.97
CA THR A 98 9.73 -21.63 8.59
C THR A 98 10.61 -22.18 7.49
N VAL A 99 11.77 -21.57 7.28
CA VAL A 99 12.77 -22.05 6.32
C VAL A 99 13.80 -22.89 7.06
N LYS A 100 13.93 -24.18 6.71
CA LYS A 100 14.94 -25.08 7.27
C LYS A 100 16.29 -24.80 6.64
N LEU A 101 17.28 -24.44 7.45
CA LEU A 101 18.63 -24.16 7.00
C LEU A 101 19.41 -25.48 6.85
N PRO A 102 20.28 -25.62 5.84
CA PRO A 102 21.04 -26.85 5.61
C PRO A 102 22.09 -27.10 6.69
N LYS A 103 22.54 -26.04 7.38
CA LYS A 103 23.48 -26.09 8.49
C LYS A 103 23.29 -24.89 9.40
N THR A 104 23.98 -24.91 10.54
CA THR A 104 24.15 -23.72 11.37
C THR A 104 25.18 -22.77 10.75
N TYR A 105 25.09 -21.50 11.12
CA TYR A 105 25.98 -20.46 10.61
C TYR A 105 26.70 -19.80 11.78
N LYS A 106 27.97 -19.41 11.57
CA LYS A 106 28.79 -18.78 12.62
C LYS A 106 28.25 -17.39 12.95
N LYS A 107 28.49 -16.93 14.18
CA LYS A 107 28.20 -15.55 14.61
C LYS A 107 28.80 -14.56 13.60
N GLY A 108 28.06 -13.51 13.28
CA GLY A 108 28.46 -12.48 12.32
C GLY A 108 28.13 -12.82 10.86
N THR A 109 27.74 -14.06 10.54
CA THR A 109 27.30 -14.43 9.19
C THR A 109 26.06 -13.61 8.79
N LYS A 110 26.04 -13.10 7.55
CA LYS A 110 24.89 -12.40 6.98
C LYS A 110 24.03 -13.37 6.18
N LEU A 111 22.78 -13.54 6.59
CA LEU A 111 21.74 -14.26 5.84
C LEU A 111 20.81 -13.24 5.20
N TYR A 112 20.54 -13.41 3.90
CA TYR A 112 19.66 -12.55 3.13
C TYR A 112 18.35 -13.28 2.89
N VAL A 113 17.28 -12.80 3.49
CA VAL A 113 15.94 -13.40 3.38
C VAL A 113 15.14 -12.56 2.40
N TYR A 114 14.62 -13.20 1.35
CA TYR A 114 13.76 -12.59 0.34
C TYR A 114 12.38 -13.23 0.41
N ALA A 115 11.32 -12.44 0.27
CA ALA A 115 9.98 -12.94 -0.01
C ALA A 115 9.57 -12.48 -1.40
N THR A 116 9.05 -13.37 -2.23
CA THR A 116 8.59 -13.09 -3.60
C THR A 116 7.15 -13.54 -3.82
N SER A 117 6.38 -12.74 -4.54
CA SER A 117 4.99 -13.05 -4.92
C SER A 117 4.80 -12.67 -6.39
N GLY A 118 4.93 -13.66 -7.28
CA GLY A 118 4.98 -13.40 -8.72
C GLY A 118 6.33 -12.88 -9.20
N LYS A 119 6.39 -12.47 -10.48
CA LYS A 119 7.63 -12.16 -11.20
C LYS A 119 8.33 -10.87 -10.76
N TYR A 120 7.56 -9.87 -10.27
CA TYR A 120 8.08 -8.51 -10.05
C TYR A 120 7.92 -7.98 -8.63
N ALA A 121 7.33 -8.75 -7.70
CA ALA A 121 7.07 -8.28 -6.35
C ALA A 121 7.97 -9.01 -5.34
N TYR A 122 8.83 -8.25 -4.64
CA TYR A 122 9.73 -8.80 -3.64
C TYR A 122 9.98 -7.86 -2.45
N SER A 123 10.39 -8.44 -1.32
CA SER A 123 10.87 -7.74 -0.12
C SER A 123 12.07 -8.47 0.46
N TYR A 124 13.01 -7.76 1.09
CA TYR A 124 14.22 -8.38 1.63
C TYR A 124 14.59 -7.91 3.04
N ARG A 125 15.28 -8.79 3.78
CA ARG A 125 15.84 -8.55 5.11
C ARG A 125 17.23 -9.17 5.19
N ILE A 126 18.14 -8.50 5.89
CA ILE A 126 19.46 -9.05 6.21
C ILE A 126 19.46 -9.39 7.70
N LEU A 127 19.75 -10.64 8.02
CA LEU A 127 19.92 -11.14 9.38
C LEU A 127 21.40 -11.34 9.64
N THR A 128 21.91 -10.78 10.74
CA THR A 128 23.24 -11.09 11.24
C THR A 128 23.10 -12.17 12.30
N VAL A 129 23.77 -13.30 12.11
CA VAL A 129 23.72 -14.40 13.06
C VAL A 129 24.34 -13.97 14.39
N THR A 130 23.59 -14.11 15.48
CA THR A 130 24.06 -13.79 16.83
C THR A 130 24.71 -15.02 17.48
N ALA A 131 25.42 -14.81 18.59
CA ALA A 131 25.90 -15.94 19.39
C ALA A 131 24.71 -16.73 19.94
N ALA A 132 24.81 -18.05 19.98
CA ALA A 132 23.92 -18.87 20.79
C ALA A 132 24.08 -18.48 22.26
N ALA A 133 22.97 -18.33 22.98
CA ALA A 133 23.02 -18.16 24.42
C ALA A 133 23.54 -19.47 25.02
N THR A 134 24.67 -19.39 25.73
CA THR A 134 25.18 -20.52 26.50
C THR A 134 24.15 -20.83 27.59
N LYS A 135 23.48 -21.98 27.49
CA LYS A 135 22.81 -22.55 28.66
C LYS A 135 23.93 -22.80 29.67
N LYS A 136 23.89 -22.11 30.83
CA LYS A 136 24.67 -22.49 32.00
C LYS A 136 24.26 -23.92 32.32
N THR A 137 25.12 -24.88 32.01
CA THR A 137 24.98 -26.26 32.45
C THR A 137 25.18 -26.24 33.95
N THR A 138 24.10 -26.35 34.70
CA THR A 138 24.18 -26.66 36.13
C THR A 138 24.58 -28.13 36.20
N THR A 139 25.88 -28.40 36.29
CA THR A 139 26.37 -29.71 36.73
C THR A 139 26.04 -29.83 38.22
N THR A 140 24.98 -30.55 38.53
CA THR A 140 24.66 -30.97 39.90
C THR A 140 25.70 -32.00 40.33
N LYS A 141 26.87 -31.54 40.81
CA LYS A 141 27.76 -32.38 41.60
C LYS A 141 27.25 -32.35 43.04
N LYS A 142 26.70 -33.48 43.47
CA LYS A 142 26.28 -33.75 44.85
C LYS A 142 27.48 -33.62 45.77
N THR A 143 27.50 -32.61 46.63
CA THR A 143 28.27 -32.63 47.87
C THR A 143 27.52 -31.88 48.96
N THR A 144 27.33 -32.57 50.07
CA THR A 144 26.70 -32.22 51.34
C THR A 144 27.52 -31.17 52.10
N THR A 145 26.81 -30.36 52.92
CA THR A 145 27.15 -29.74 54.23
C THR A 145 26.93 -28.22 54.35
N THR A 146 25.82 -27.87 55.02
CA THR A 146 25.64 -26.95 56.16
C THR A 146 26.31 -25.55 56.24
N LYS A 147 25.41 -24.55 56.29
CA LYS A 147 25.31 -23.44 57.27
C LYS A 147 25.67 -22.00 56.83
N LYS A 148 24.67 -21.15 57.14
CA LYS A 148 24.66 -19.71 57.46
C LYS A 148 24.47 -18.70 56.32
N SER A 149 23.24 -18.18 56.32
CA SER A 149 22.72 -17.04 55.57
C SER A 149 23.45 -15.74 55.91
N THR A 150 23.97 -15.06 54.89
CA THR A 150 24.05 -13.60 54.83
C THR A 150 23.67 -13.18 53.41
N SER A 151 22.41 -12.78 53.23
CA SER A 151 21.85 -12.37 51.93
C SER A 151 22.42 -11.02 51.50
N THR A 152 23.52 -11.04 50.73
CA THR A 152 23.87 -9.92 49.86
C THR A 152 23.21 -10.15 48.50
N THR A 153 22.21 -9.32 48.21
CA THR A 153 21.43 -9.31 46.97
C THR A 153 22.35 -8.96 45.79
N SER A 154 23.12 -9.93 45.30
CA SER A 154 23.85 -9.79 44.04
C SER A 154 22.83 -9.79 42.89
N SER A 155 22.66 -8.61 42.31
CA SER A 155 21.79 -8.40 41.15
C SER A 155 22.25 -9.31 40.02
N LYS A 156 21.44 -10.33 39.75
CA LYS A 156 21.53 -11.24 38.61
C LYS A 156 21.74 -10.42 37.34
N SER A 157 22.96 -10.41 36.81
CA SER A 157 23.30 -9.80 35.52
C SER A 157 22.64 -10.62 34.40
N THR A 158 21.34 -10.41 34.23
CA THR A 158 20.61 -10.80 33.04
C THR A 158 21.23 -10.06 31.86
N SER A 159 21.77 -10.79 30.88
CA SER A 159 22.25 -10.21 29.64
C SER A 159 21.08 -9.57 28.90
N THR A 160 20.79 -8.31 29.20
CA THR A 160 19.65 -7.57 28.64
C THR A 160 19.92 -7.38 27.16
N SER A 161 19.23 -8.14 26.32
CA SER A 161 19.29 -7.96 24.88
C SER A 161 18.88 -6.54 24.53
N VAL A 162 19.83 -5.75 24.04
CA VAL A 162 19.57 -4.37 23.64
C VAL A 162 18.95 -4.37 22.25
N SER A 163 18.02 -3.45 22.00
CA SER A 163 17.37 -3.27 20.71
C SER A 163 17.46 -1.80 20.31
N LEU A 164 17.66 -1.57 19.01
CA LEU A 164 17.66 -0.23 18.43
C LEU A 164 17.12 -0.27 17.00
N THR A 165 16.09 0.52 16.76
CA THR A 165 15.60 0.90 15.44
C THR A 165 15.59 2.42 15.36
N THR A 166 15.94 2.93 14.19
CA THR A 166 15.98 4.36 13.89
C THR A 166 15.10 4.58 12.67
N ASN A 167 14.19 5.54 12.74
CA ASN A 167 13.47 6.03 11.57
C ASN A 167 14.45 6.77 10.63
N ALA A 168 14.03 6.97 9.39
CA ALA A 168 14.79 7.78 8.46
C ALA A 168 14.91 9.22 8.97
N VAL A 169 16.08 9.83 8.80
CA VAL A 169 16.36 11.22 9.17
C VAL A 169 16.60 12.00 7.89
N THR A 170 15.80 13.04 7.69
CA THR A 170 15.89 13.92 6.52
C THR A 170 16.70 15.17 6.83
N SER A 171 17.19 15.88 5.80
CA SER A 171 17.93 17.13 6.03
C SER A 171 17.09 18.25 6.66
N SER A 172 15.77 18.14 6.65
CA SER A 172 14.84 19.04 7.36
C SER A 172 14.47 18.57 8.78
N ALA A 173 14.89 17.37 9.20
CA ALA A 173 14.49 16.81 10.47
C ALA A 173 15.19 17.51 11.65
N LYS A 174 14.40 17.95 12.63
CA LYS A 174 14.88 18.45 13.93
C LYS A 174 14.90 17.38 15.02
N THR A 175 14.56 16.13 14.68
CA THR A 175 14.53 15.02 15.64
C THR A 175 15.02 13.73 15.01
N VAL A 176 15.55 12.84 15.85
CA VAL A 176 15.80 11.44 15.53
C VAL A 176 14.83 10.60 16.35
N THR A 177 14.00 9.82 15.68
CA THR A 177 12.98 8.98 16.31
C THR A 177 13.23 7.51 16.02
N GLY A 178 12.65 6.64 16.85
CA GLY A 178 12.74 5.20 16.65
C GLY A 178 12.25 4.44 17.88
N THR A 179 12.66 3.17 17.96
CA THR A 179 12.42 2.34 19.14
C THR A 179 13.72 1.78 19.67
N ALA A 180 13.88 1.75 20.98
CA ALA A 180 15.01 1.17 21.66
C ALA A 180 14.53 0.31 22.83
N THR A 181 15.46 -0.38 23.50
CA THR A 181 15.15 -1.08 24.75
C THR A 181 14.49 -0.12 25.74
N LYS A 182 13.38 -0.54 26.34
CA LYS A 182 12.56 0.26 27.26
C LYS A 182 13.43 0.83 28.38
N GLY A 183 13.36 2.13 28.62
CA GLY A 183 14.15 2.81 29.66
C GLY A 183 15.64 3.00 29.34
N ALA A 184 16.12 2.58 28.17
CA ALA A 184 17.52 2.75 27.78
C ALA A 184 17.81 4.18 27.32
N THR A 185 19.05 4.64 27.51
CA THR A 185 19.50 5.95 27.04
C THR A 185 19.92 5.86 25.58
N VAL A 186 19.39 6.76 24.76
CA VAL A 186 19.74 6.90 23.34
C VAL A 186 20.54 8.19 23.16
N THR A 187 21.74 8.10 22.59
CA THR A 187 22.63 9.24 22.36
C THR A 187 23.00 9.33 20.88
N VAL A 188 22.91 10.53 20.31
CA VAL A 188 23.24 10.82 18.91
C VAL A 188 24.56 11.57 18.85
N TYR A 189 25.45 11.13 17.96
CA TYR A 189 26.72 11.79 17.65
C TYR A 189 26.81 12.10 16.15
N ALA A 190 27.53 13.15 15.78
CA ALA A 190 27.94 13.41 14.41
C ALA A 190 29.46 13.39 14.32
N LYS A 191 30.01 13.12 13.13
CA LYS A 191 31.45 13.26 12.88
C LYS A 191 31.87 14.71 13.18
N ALA A 192 32.92 14.88 13.97
CA ALA A 192 33.26 16.14 14.61
C ALA A 192 33.81 17.20 13.64
N GLY A 193 33.37 18.43 13.90
CA GLY A 193 34.01 19.72 13.61
C GLY A 193 33.74 20.73 14.74
N ALA A 194 33.58 20.24 15.98
CA ALA A 194 33.21 21.06 17.15
C ALA A 194 34.05 20.65 18.39
N LYS A 195 34.49 21.66 19.15
CA LYS A 195 35.31 21.55 20.38
C LYS A 195 34.73 20.52 21.37
N ASN A 196 35.62 19.75 22.01
CA ASN A 196 35.36 18.65 22.95
C ASN A 196 34.83 17.33 22.35
N ALA A 197 35.36 16.91 21.20
CA ALA A 197 35.09 15.60 20.61
C ALA A 197 36.05 14.52 21.14
N ARG A 198 35.54 13.48 21.83
CA ARG A 198 36.28 12.21 22.01
C ARG A 198 36.31 11.49 20.66
N ALA A 199 37.49 11.43 20.04
CA ALA A 199 37.80 10.68 18.81
C ALA A 199 36.81 10.88 17.65
N GLY A 200 36.88 12.06 17.03
CA GLY A 200 36.30 12.31 15.71
C GLY A 200 34.77 12.31 15.63
N LYS A 201 34.04 12.23 16.76
CA LYS A 201 32.57 12.33 16.83
C LYS A 201 32.14 13.16 18.04
N SER A 202 31.36 14.22 17.82
CA SER A 202 30.83 15.09 18.88
C SER A 202 29.44 14.62 19.29
N LYS A 203 29.18 14.55 20.61
CA LYS A 203 27.83 14.30 21.15
C LYS A 203 26.92 15.44 20.72
N ILE A 204 25.77 15.11 20.14
CA ILE A 204 24.78 16.08 19.68
C ILE A 204 23.70 16.27 20.74
N ALA A 205 23.06 15.16 21.13
CA ALA A 205 21.92 15.15 22.03
C ALA A 205 21.67 13.73 22.55
N SER A 206 20.90 13.61 23.63
CA SER A 206 20.48 12.33 24.20
C SER A 206 19.03 12.38 24.70
N ALA A 207 18.35 11.25 24.70
CA ALA A 207 17.02 11.07 25.29
C ALA A 207 16.87 9.66 25.86
N THR A 208 15.95 9.46 26.80
CA THR A 208 15.62 8.13 27.33
C THR A 208 14.44 7.54 26.58
N ALA A 209 14.55 6.27 26.20
CA ALA A 209 13.46 5.54 25.57
C ALA A 209 12.33 5.27 26.59
N SER A 210 11.08 5.44 26.15
CA SER A 210 9.89 5.19 26.97
C SER A 210 9.96 3.84 27.68
N LYS A 211 9.74 3.84 29.01
CA LYS A 211 9.71 2.62 29.83
C LYS A 211 8.58 1.66 29.43
N THR A 212 7.52 2.15 28.78
CA THR A 212 6.36 1.36 28.38
C THR A 212 6.43 0.92 26.92
N THR A 213 6.74 1.86 26.02
CA THR A 213 6.66 1.62 24.56
C THR A 213 8.02 1.42 23.89
N GLY A 214 9.13 1.77 24.55
CA GLY A 214 10.46 1.78 23.95
C GLY A 214 10.66 2.86 22.89
N LYS A 215 9.65 3.70 22.60
CA LYS A 215 9.77 4.82 21.67
C LYS A 215 10.72 5.88 22.24
N TYR A 216 11.53 6.49 21.38
CA TYR A 216 12.37 7.62 21.75
C TYR A 216 12.29 8.72 20.69
N THR A 217 12.52 9.96 21.13
CA THR A 217 12.65 11.15 20.28
C THR A 217 13.82 11.98 20.80
N VAL A 218 14.93 11.99 20.08
CA VAL A 218 16.08 12.85 20.40
C VAL A 218 15.93 14.15 19.62
N LYS A 219 15.86 15.30 20.32
CA LYS A 219 15.84 16.62 19.69
C LYS A 219 17.24 17.00 19.23
N LEU A 220 17.38 17.33 17.96
CA LEU A 220 18.63 17.80 17.38
C LEU A 220 18.74 19.32 17.55
N PRO A 221 19.92 19.86 17.87
CA PRO A 221 20.12 21.30 18.05
C PRO A 221 20.04 22.07 16.72
N LYS A 222 20.28 21.39 15.60
CA LYS A 222 20.19 21.93 14.24
C LYS A 222 19.82 20.85 13.24
N THR A 223 19.52 21.28 12.02
CA THR A 223 19.39 20.40 10.86
C THR A 223 20.78 19.99 10.34
N TYR A 224 20.84 18.86 9.64
CA TYR A 224 22.08 18.32 9.08
C TYR A 224 21.93 18.15 7.57
N LYS A 225 23.01 18.39 6.81
CA LYS A 225 23.00 18.27 5.35
C LYS A 225 22.80 16.82 4.89
N GLN A 226 22.20 16.62 3.72
CA GLN A 226 22.12 15.30 3.08
C GLN A 226 23.51 14.65 2.98
N GLY A 227 23.57 13.34 3.16
CA GLY A 227 24.82 12.56 3.19
C GLY A 227 25.51 12.55 4.56
N THR A 228 25.13 13.42 5.50
CA THR A 228 25.72 13.44 6.84
C THR A 228 25.45 12.13 7.58
N LYS A 229 26.47 11.54 8.19
CA LYS A 229 26.33 10.32 9.02
C LYS A 229 26.09 10.68 10.48
N LEU A 230 24.93 10.32 11.00
CA LEU A 230 24.58 10.37 12.42
C LEU A 230 24.77 8.99 13.05
N TYR A 231 25.47 8.94 14.18
CA TYR A 231 25.72 7.72 14.94
C TYR A 231 24.79 7.68 16.15
N VAL A 232 23.81 6.80 16.12
CA VAL A 232 22.82 6.64 17.19
C VAL A 232 23.22 5.45 18.04
N TYR A 233 23.55 5.69 19.29
CA TYR A 233 23.88 4.66 20.28
C TYR A 233 22.72 4.50 21.23
N VAL A 234 22.46 3.26 21.63
CA VAL A 234 21.63 2.96 22.79
C VAL A 234 22.51 2.28 23.84
N THR A 235 22.36 2.68 25.10
CA THR A 235 23.02 2.08 26.26
C THR A 235 21.98 1.69 27.31
N SER A 236 22.05 0.45 27.77
CA SER A 236 21.21 -0.08 28.85
C SER A 236 22.12 -0.70 29.90
N GLY A 237 22.38 0.04 30.98
CA GLY A 237 23.42 -0.31 31.95
C GLY A 237 24.84 -0.15 31.39
N LYS A 238 25.82 -0.71 32.11
CA LYS A 238 27.25 -0.46 31.89
C LYS A 238 27.84 -1.16 30.65
N TYR A 239 27.30 -2.31 30.25
CA TYR A 239 27.91 -3.18 29.24
C TYR A 239 27.04 -3.43 27.98
N ALA A 240 25.77 -3.03 28.02
CA ALA A 240 24.84 -3.32 26.95
C ALA A 240 24.70 -2.10 26.04
N TYR A 241 25.32 -2.15 24.87
CA TYR A 241 25.24 -1.09 23.88
C TYR A 241 25.02 -1.62 22.46
N MET A 242 24.34 -0.82 21.66
CA MET A 242 24.23 -1.02 20.21
C MET A 242 24.32 0.32 19.51
N TYR A 243 24.75 0.32 18.25
CA TYR A 243 24.75 1.52 17.44
C TYR A 243 24.16 1.29 16.05
N ARG A 244 23.65 2.36 15.47
CA ARG A 244 23.28 2.46 14.07
C ARG A 244 23.88 3.72 13.48
N ILE A 245 24.23 3.64 12.20
CA ILE A 245 24.60 4.78 11.40
C ILE A 245 23.39 5.14 10.55
N VAL A 246 22.88 6.35 10.72
CA VAL A 246 21.82 6.92 9.90
C VAL A 246 22.46 7.94 8.98
N THR A 247 22.42 7.69 7.68
CA THR A 247 22.76 8.70 6.70
C THR A 247 21.57 9.62 6.52
N VAL A 248 21.77 10.91 6.72
CA VAL A 248 20.75 11.93 6.46
C VAL A 248 20.42 11.88 4.98
N THR A 249 19.19 11.54 4.66
CA THR A 249 18.73 11.54 3.27
C THR A 249 18.25 12.93 2.91
N ALA A 250 18.08 13.19 1.61
CA ALA A 250 17.22 14.29 1.20
C ALA A 250 15.89 14.18 1.98
N PRO A 251 15.22 15.31 2.27
CA PRO A 251 13.82 15.24 2.59
C PRO A 251 13.22 14.40 1.48
N ALA A 252 12.49 13.33 1.84
CA ALA A 252 11.62 12.73 0.86
C ALA A 252 10.85 13.92 0.30
N ALA A 253 11.07 14.24 -1.00
CA ALA A 253 10.32 15.27 -1.69
C ALA A 253 8.91 15.03 -1.23
N LYS A 254 8.37 16.00 -0.47
CA LYS A 254 7.26 15.77 0.45
C LYS A 254 6.40 14.79 -0.29
N LYS A 255 6.16 13.60 0.25
CA LYS A 255 4.95 12.93 -0.19
C LYS A 255 3.90 13.91 0.36
N THR A 256 3.62 15.00 -0.37
CA THR A 256 2.40 15.03 -1.14
C THR A 256 2.14 13.55 -1.39
N THR A 257 1.34 12.97 -0.51
CA THR A 257 0.03 12.66 -1.02
C THR A 257 -0.34 13.80 -1.98
N THR A 258 0.17 13.72 -3.21
CA THR A 258 -0.70 13.36 -4.25
C THR A 258 -1.46 12.10 -3.75
N LYS A 259 -2.41 12.31 -2.81
CA LYS A 259 -3.80 12.05 -3.12
C LYS A 259 -3.83 12.39 -4.60
N THR A 260 -4.38 11.61 -5.49
CA THR A 260 -4.86 12.31 -6.66
C THR A 260 -5.90 13.34 -6.12
N THR A 261 -5.50 14.49 -5.54
CA THR A 261 -5.66 15.77 -6.18
C THR A 261 -5.20 15.55 -7.62
N THR A 262 -6.05 14.84 -8.38
CA THR A 262 -6.75 15.47 -9.49
C THR A 262 -6.81 16.92 -9.07
N ALA A 263 -5.83 17.73 -9.52
CA ALA A 263 -5.62 19.11 -9.10
C ALA A 263 -6.98 19.64 -8.75
N LYS A 264 -7.30 19.91 -7.44
CA LYS A 264 -8.68 19.98 -6.90
C LYS A 264 -9.47 20.56 -8.03
N LYS A 265 -10.16 19.69 -8.79
CA LYS A 265 -10.78 20.19 -10.00
C LYS A 265 -11.75 21.12 -9.36
N ASP A 266 -11.59 22.42 -9.56
CA ASP A 266 -12.66 23.36 -9.30
C ASP A 266 -13.70 22.96 -10.34
N TYR A 267 -14.38 21.88 -10.00
CA TYR A 267 -15.66 21.50 -10.48
C TYR A 267 -16.49 22.69 -10.01
N GLY A 268 -16.58 23.69 -10.88
CA GLY A 268 -17.05 25.03 -10.56
C GLY A 268 -18.39 25.04 -9.82
N THR A 269 -18.78 26.23 -9.42
CA THR A 269 -20.11 26.57 -8.88
C THR A 269 -21.22 25.64 -9.42
N GLY A 270 -21.91 24.96 -8.48
CA GLY A 270 -23.10 24.11 -8.64
C GLY A 270 -23.28 23.35 -9.97
N SER A 271 -23.02 22.05 -9.98
CA SER A 271 -23.46 21.19 -11.10
C SER A 271 -24.99 21.09 -11.11
N SER A 272 -25.67 21.80 -12.01
CA SER A 272 -27.11 21.66 -12.24
C SER A 272 -27.39 20.46 -13.14
N LEU A 273 -28.26 19.58 -12.69
CA LEU A 273 -28.67 18.38 -13.42
C LEU A 273 -29.50 18.72 -14.68
N THR A 274 -30.22 19.84 -14.62
CA THR A 274 -31.08 20.35 -15.69
C THR A 274 -30.24 20.75 -16.92
N GLY A 275 -30.68 20.29 -18.08
CA GLY A 275 -30.08 20.62 -19.36
C GLY A 275 -30.21 19.49 -20.37
N THR A 276 -29.74 19.79 -21.59
CA THR A 276 -29.54 18.77 -22.62
C THR A 276 -28.12 18.25 -22.55
N TRP A 277 -27.96 16.94 -22.50
CA TRP A 277 -26.68 16.25 -22.36
C TRP A 277 -26.52 15.25 -23.50
N LYS A 278 -25.38 15.31 -24.19
CA LYS A 278 -25.04 14.39 -25.29
C LYS A 278 -23.89 13.49 -24.84
N SER A 279 -24.07 12.17 -24.97
CA SER A 279 -22.99 11.21 -24.71
C SER A 279 -21.93 11.29 -25.81
N SER A 280 -20.71 10.82 -25.51
CA SER A 280 -19.75 10.41 -26.51
C SER A 280 -20.36 9.35 -27.45
N SER A 281 -19.77 9.20 -28.64
CA SER A 281 -20.20 8.19 -29.62
C SER A 281 -19.37 6.92 -29.48
N TYR A 282 -20.00 5.76 -29.68
CA TYR A 282 -19.32 4.47 -29.83
C TYR A 282 -19.95 3.72 -31.00
N LYS A 283 -19.14 3.35 -32.01
CA LYS A 283 -19.62 2.74 -33.25
C LYS A 283 -20.79 3.51 -33.90
N GLY A 284 -20.73 4.84 -33.84
CA GLY A 284 -21.76 5.75 -34.37
C GLY A 284 -22.98 5.95 -33.46
N TYR A 285 -23.12 5.19 -32.36
CA TYR A 285 -24.24 5.32 -31.43
C TYR A 285 -23.93 6.29 -30.29
N TYR A 286 -24.90 7.14 -29.96
CA TYR A 286 -24.85 8.02 -28.80
C TYR A 286 -26.26 8.27 -28.25
N THR A 287 -26.37 8.84 -27.06
CA THR A 287 -27.66 9.29 -26.48
C THR A 287 -27.68 10.79 -26.27
N LYS A 288 -28.88 11.37 -26.37
CA LYS A 288 -29.18 12.73 -25.93
C LYS A 288 -30.22 12.65 -24.81
N TRP A 289 -29.87 13.16 -23.66
CA TRP A 289 -30.70 13.24 -22.47
C TRP A 289 -31.17 14.68 -22.33
N ASN A 290 -32.45 14.90 -22.13
CA ASN A 290 -33.02 16.21 -21.82
C ASN A 290 -33.67 16.11 -20.45
N LEU A 291 -33.11 16.81 -19.46
CA LEU A 291 -33.61 16.90 -18.10
C LEU A 291 -34.09 18.34 -17.87
N THR A 292 -35.36 18.53 -17.52
CA THR A 292 -35.95 19.86 -17.34
C THR A 292 -36.11 20.23 -15.87
N SER A 293 -36.21 21.52 -15.57
CA SER A 293 -36.50 22.02 -14.20
C SER A 293 -37.81 21.48 -13.64
N GLY A 294 -38.80 21.21 -14.51
CA GLY A 294 -40.04 20.53 -14.19
C GLY A 294 -39.91 19.02 -13.94
N LYS A 295 -38.70 18.51 -13.66
CA LYS A 295 -38.41 17.11 -13.31
C LYS A 295 -38.84 16.11 -14.39
N LYS A 296 -38.89 16.54 -15.67
CA LYS A 296 -39.13 15.65 -16.82
C LYS A 296 -37.80 15.20 -17.42
N ILE A 297 -37.76 13.96 -17.87
CA ILE A 297 -36.59 13.37 -18.53
C ILE A 297 -36.99 12.68 -19.82
N THR A 298 -36.24 12.99 -20.88
CA THR A 298 -36.33 12.29 -22.16
C THR A 298 -34.93 11.84 -22.58
N VAL A 299 -34.77 10.56 -22.90
CA VAL A 299 -33.51 10.01 -23.42
C VAL A 299 -33.77 9.41 -24.79
N LYS A 300 -33.10 9.94 -25.80
CA LYS A 300 -33.15 9.44 -27.18
C LYS A 300 -31.80 8.88 -27.57
N ARG A 301 -31.79 7.73 -28.26
CA ARG A 301 -30.62 7.13 -28.90
C ARG A 301 -30.53 7.60 -30.34
N TYR A 302 -29.32 7.90 -30.79
CA TYR A 302 -29.00 8.31 -32.13
C TYR A 302 -27.95 7.38 -32.74
N LYS A 303 -27.96 7.26 -34.07
CA LYS A 303 -26.89 6.64 -34.87
C LYS A 303 -26.54 7.59 -36.01
N SER A 304 -25.28 7.94 -36.14
CA SER A 304 -24.79 8.80 -37.24
C SER A 304 -25.61 10.09 -37.43
N GLY A 305 -26.07 10.70 -36.33
CA GLY A 305 -26.83 11.96 -36.36
C GLY A 305 -28.36 11.82 -36.33
N ALA A 306 -28.91 10.70 -36.79
CA ALA A 306 -30.36 10.47 -36.81
C ALA A 306 -30.89 9.86 -35.50
N ALA A 307 -32.05 10.29 -35.04
CA ALA A 307 -32.73 9.70 -33.88
C ALA A 307 -33.24 8.30 -34.25
N THR A 308 -32.91 7.30 -33.45
CA THR A 308 -33.26 5.89 -33.73
C THR A 308 -34.29 5.33 -32.77
N LYS A 309 -34.32 5.81 -31.52
CA LYS A 309 -35.23 5.29 -30.48
C LYS A 309 -35.36 6.25 -29.31
N THR A 310 -36.56 6.42 -28.77
CA THR A 310 -36.76 6.97 -27.42
C THR A 310 -36.59 5.86 -26.40
N LEU A 311 -35.57 5.96 -25.55
CA LEU A 311 -35.25 4.98 -24.50
C LEU A 311 -36.05 5.28 -23.22
N ILE A 312 -36.15 6.56 -22.87
CA ILE A 312 -36.81 7.03 -21.66
C ILE A 312 -37.68 8.23 -22.03
N SER A 313 -38.92 8.26 -21.54
CA SER A 313 -39.79 9.42 -21.55
C SER A 313 -40.60 9.42 -20.26
N GLY A 314 -40.28 10.31 -19.32
CA GLY A 314 -40.90 10.25 -18.00
C GLY A 314 -40.46 11.36 -17.07
N THR A 315 -40.42 11.05 -15.78
CA THR A 315 -40.06 11.99 -14.71
C THR A 315 -38.83 11.51 -13.95
N TYR A 316 -38.18 12.41 -13.23
CA TYR A 316 -37.06 12.07 -12.37
C TYR A 316 -37.10 12.81 -11.04
N THR A 317 -36.54 12.21 -10.00
CA THR A 317 -36.10 12.91 -8.80
C THR A 317 -34.61 12.81 -8.68
N ALA A 318 -33.98 13.82 -8.11
CA ALA A 318 -32.54 13.81 -7.95
C ALA A 318 -32.16 14.33 -6.57
N SER A 319 -31.17 13.67 -5.97
CA SER A 319 -30.57 14.05 -4.70
C SER A 319 -29.07 14.01 -4.85
N SER A 320 -28.39 14.85 -4.10
CA SER A 320 -26.95 15.02 -4.21
C SER A 320 -26.31 14.74 -2.87
N SER A 321 -25.37 13.79 -2.82
CA SER A 321 -24.58 13.53 -1.60
C SER A 321 -23.43 14.51 -1.44
N ASN A 322 -22.99 15.11 -2.55
CA ASN A 322 -22.01 16.18 -2.66
C ASN A 322 -22.15 16.85 -4.02
N LYS A 323 -21.54 18.03 -4.22
CA LYS A 323 -21.64 18.84 -5.45
C LYS A 323 -21.34 18.11 -6.78
N HIS A 324 -20.77 16.90 -6.77
CA HIS A 324 -20.34 16.17 -7.97
C HIS A 324 -20.96 14.78 -8.13
N LEU A 325 -21.78 14.32 -7.19
CA LEU A 325 -22.41 12.99 -7.27
C LEU A 325 -23.90 13.09 -7.01
N TRP A 326 -24.66 12.94 -8.10
CA TRP A 326 -26.11 12.98 -8.09
C TRP A 326 -26.67 11.56 -8.20
N LYS A 327 -27.55 11.20 -7.29
CA LYS A 327 -28.43 10.04 -7.40
C LYS A 327 -29.72 10.48 -8.09
N VAL A 328 -30.01 9.92 -9.25
CA VAL A 328 -31.18 10.25 -10.07
C VAL A 328 -32.08 9.02 -10.13
N ASN A 329 -33.30 9.15 -9.62
CA ASN A 329 -34.33 8.12 -9.73
C ASN A 329 -35.27 8.50 -10.86
N ILE A 330 -35.34 7.66 -11.90
CA ILE A 330 -36.10 7.87 -13.12
C ILE A 330 -37.36 7.01 -13.04
N LYS A 331 -38.50 7.61 -13.39
CA LYS A 331 -39.78 6.91 -13.55
C LYS A 331 -40.23 7.04 -15.01
N ASN A 332 -40.31 5.91 -15.70
CA ASN A 332 -40.79 5.81 -17.08
C ASN A 332 -42.06 4.94 -17.09
N GLY A 333 -43.23 5.58 -17.01
CA GLY A 333 -44.50 4.89 -16.73
C GLY A 333 -44.46 4.19 -15.36
N SER A 334 -44.69 2.87 -15.36
CA SER A 334 -44.60 2.03 -14.15
C SER A 334 -43.17 1.64 -13.77
N LYS A 335 -42.20 1.80 -14.67
CA LYS A 335 -40.81 1.36 -14.46
C LYS A 335 -40.02 2.41 -13.69
N LYS A 336 -39.20 1.94 -12.74
CA LYS A 336 -38.31 2.78 -11.94
C LYS A 336 -36.86 2.32 -12.12
N GLU A 337 -35.95 3.28 -12.27
CA GLU A 337 -34.52 3.02 -12.40
C GLU A 337 -33.73 4.06 -11.60
N THR A 338 -32.62 3.67 -11.00
CA THR A 338 -31.71 4.60 -10.30
C THR A 338 -30.37 4.62 -11.01
N VAL A 339 -29.93 5.82 -11.39
CA VAL A 339 -28.62 6.06 -11.99
C VAL A 339 -27.85 7.08 -11.17
N TYR A 340 -26.52 7.03 -11.25
CA TYR A 340 -25.66 7.98 -10.54
C TYR A 340 -24.80 8.75 -11.51
N PHE A 341 -24.87 10.08 -11.47
CA PHE A 341 -24.07 10.95 -12.32
C PHE A 341 -22.91 11.54 -11.54
N ARG A 342 -21.71 11.26 -12.02
CA ARG A 342 -20.47 11.80 -11.48
C ARG A 342 -19.98 12.95 -12.35
N PHE A 343 -20.18 14.17 -11.90
CA PHE A 343 -19.79 15.37 -12.63
C PHE A 343 -18.27 15.56 -12.61
N LEU A 344 -17.72 15.83 -13.78
CA LEU A 344 -16.33 16.21 -14.05
C LEU A 344 -16.15 17.72 -14.22
N SER A 345 -17.24 18.45 -14.45
CA SER A 345 -17.38 19.91 -14.46
C SER A 345 -18.89 20.24 -14.44
N SER A 346 -19.28 21.51 -14.45
CA SER A 346 -20.69 21.92 -14.62
C SER A 346 -21.30 21.51 -15.98
N SER A 347 -20.47 21.12 -16.94
CA SER A 347 -20.85 20.79 -18.32
C SER A 347 -20.40 19.39 -18.77
N LYS A 348 -19.89 18.55 -17.86
CA LYS A 348 -19.43 17.20 -18.20
C LYS A 348 -19.67 16.22 -17.05
N PHE A 349 -20.19 15.02 -17.32
CA PHE A 349 -20.30 13.94 -16.34
C PHE A 349 -20.11 12.54 -16.97
N TYR A 350 -20.01 11.52 -16.13
CA TYR A 350 -20.15 10.10 -16.53
C TYR A 350 -21.01 9.34 -15.52
N MET A 351 -21.53 8.18 -15.92
CA MET A 351 -22.36 7.34 -15.05
C MET A 351 -21.51 6.42 -14.17
N VAL A 352 -21.97 6.24 -12.92
CA VAL A 352 -21.38 5.31 -11.94
C VAL A 352 -22.45 4.44 -11.29
N ASN A 353 -22.02 3.38 -10.61
CA ASN A 353 -22.89 2.57 -9.74
C ASN A 353 -22.96 3.15 -8.31
N SER A 354 -23.71 2.50 -7.42
CA SER A 354 -23.84 2.89 -6.01
C SER A 354 -22.52 2.85 -5.22
N LYS A 355 -21.53 2.08 -5.70
CA LYS A 355 -20.16 2.02 -5.17
C LYS A 355 -19.24 3.08 -5.78
N ASN A 356 -19.80 4.03 -6.54
CA ASN A 356 -19.08 5.10 -7.25
C ASN A 356 -18.02 4.56 -8.23
N GLN A 357 -18.30 3.44 -8.88
CA GLN A 357 -17.48 2.86 -9.95
C GLN A 357 -18.13 3.15 -11.29
N ARG A 358 -17.33 3.52 -12.30
CA ARG A 358 -17.83 3.83 -13.64
C ARG A 358 -18.50 2.60 -14.25
N VAL A 359 -19.66 2.81 -14.91
CA VAL A 359 -20.43 1.75 -15.56
C VAL A 359 -20.32 1.84 -17.07
N LYS A 360 -20.36 0.68 -17.75
CA LYS A 360 -20.52 0.62 -19.20
C LYS A 360 -22.01 0.59 -19.53
N GLU A 361 -22.40 1.28 -20.59
CA GLU A 361 -23.76 1.24 -21.12
C GLU A 361 -23.73 0.54 -22.48
N ASN A 362 -24.80 -0.20 -22.81
CA ASN A 362 -24.95 -0.82 -24.11
C ASN A 362 -26.06 -0.11 -24.90
N LEU A 363 -25.66 0.61 -25.96
CA LEU A 363 -26.59 1.33 -26.83
C LEU A 363 -27.03 0.51 -28.06
N GLY A 364 -26.75 -0.80 -28.08
CA GLY A 364 -27.18 -1.74 -29.11
C GLY A 364 -26.05 -2.33 -29.97
N GLN A 365 -24.79 -2.00 -29.71
CA GLN A 365 -23.61 -2.56 -30.41
C GLN A 365 -22.41 -2.84 -29.49
N GLY A 366 -22.71 -3.17 -28.23
CA GLY A 366 -21.71 -3.50 -27.22
C GLY A 366 -21.66 -2.48 -26.08
N ALA A 367 -21.10 -2.92 -24.96
CA ALA A 367 -21.00 -2.12 -23.76
C ALA A 367 -19.74 -1.23 -23.79
N ALA A 368 -19.92 0.08 -23.66
CA ALA A 368 -18.83 1.06 -23.66
C ALA A 368 -18.97 2.07 -22.52
N TYR A 369 -17.85 2.71 -22.15
CA TYR A 369 -17.86 3.79 -21.19
C TYR A 369 -18.19 5.11 -21.88
N PHE A 370 -19.28 5.76 -21.47
CA PHE A 370 -19.69 7.03 -22.03
C PHE A 370 -19.31 8.21 -21.14
N THR A 371 -19.16 9.38 -21.78
CA THR A 371 -19.03 10.69 -21.12
C THR A 371 -20.11 11.59 -21.71
N PHE A 372 -20.80 12.35 -20.86
CA PHE A 372 -21.89 13.23 -21.25
C PHE A 372 -21.43 14.67 -21.17
N ASN A 373 -21.64 15.44 -22.25
CA ASN A 373 -21.35 16.86 -22.30
C ASN A 373 -22.65 17.64 -22.41
N LYS A 374 -22.73 18.78 -21.71
CA LYS A 374 -23.88 19.69 -21.83
C LYS A 374 -23.88 20.28 -23.22
N VAL A 375 -25.01 20.20 -23.90
CA VAL A 375 -25.22 20.86 -25.19
C VAL A 375 -25.57 22.30 -24.86
N THR A 376 -24.66 23.22 -25.17
CA THR A 376 -24.94 24.65 -25.16
C THR A 376 -25.86 24.93 -26.33
N THR A 377 -27.08 25.35 -26.06
CA THR A 377 -27.89 26.03 -27.06
C THR A 377 -27.26 27.40 -27.25
N SER A 378 -26.55 27.61 -28.36
CA SER A 378 -26.23 28.97 -28.80
C SER A 378 -27.57 29.63 -29.11
N SER A 379 -28.07 30.45 -28.21
CA SER A 379 -29.04 31.47 -28.56
C SER A 379 -28.29 32.50 -29.38
N THR A 380 -28.26 32.31 -30.71
CA THR A 380 -28.00 33.40 -31.62
C THR A 380 -29.13 34.38 -31.42
N VAL A 381 -28.91 35.40 -30.59
CA VAL A 381 -29.74 36.59 -30.58
C VAL A 381 -29.32 37.33 -31.84
N ASN A 382 -30.07 37.14 -32.91
CA ASN A 382 -30.02 38.06 -34.03
C ASN A 382 -30.67 39.34 -33.50
N PHE A 383 -29.84 40.35 -33.24
CA PHE A 383 -30.30 41.74 -33.12
C PHE A 383 -30.55 42.29 -34.51
#